data_AF-F4L3U7-F1
#
_entry.id   AF-F4L3U7-F1
#
_cell.length_a   1.000
_cell.length_b   1.000
_cell.length_c   1.000
_cell.angle_alpha   90.00
_cell.angle_beta   90.00
_cell.angle_gamma   90.00
#
_symmetry.space_group_name_H-M   'P 1'
#
loop_
_entity.id
_entity.type
_entity.pdbx_description
1 polymer ?
#
loop_
_entity_poly.entity_id
_entity_poly.type
_entity_poly.pdbx_seq_one_letter_code
_entity_poly.pdbx_strand_id
1 'polypeptide(L)'
;MKSFLTLPKDSDFFNRYARLIPALKVSGYLAQIVSALTELGVLFTAIHTSLVFFVPGLAWGGAVVGALIGVAIIETGLRVLLPFSVRAILYRRFSGLDLPLTIIVWGACVVLLSAGTLMSYHGSRDVVDRVKPKPKLKGTMAADLEFQKAEQKVLTTWRSDSIEIATRYGAQLDAIKAQYTALITQASGQLQRIEAKERVGQRFSTAKNQARERVATLEADQAGKLATLQTEKSKEMSAATGRKTQALASAAAALGKVKAQTEKTNSKTVIETDQRSNRYKGGLSWFTVICHLILIVSVAVDEIHKKGSGIEQKVVPTQYSFSGSVLGELLHALSCRWNQKVRSFIRGIEESTPPPPLPLSPNELYSLDNMQQPVFNVNFEQLPAAYKNILIPHRAPGTATPTPAPPPNQPGPNTGAQPPTQNGIPGNGSARRKNGQQTPGGLNGYSLNGSGAGKP
;
A
#
# COMPACT_ATOMS: atom_id res chain seq x y z
N MET A 1 30.19 -25.02 11.46
CA MET A 1 30.35 -25.14 12.93
C MET A 1 29.13 -25.82 13.53
N LYS A 2 29.32 -26.72 14.50
CA LYS A 2 28.23 -27.23 15.37
C LYS A 2 28.48 -26.73 16.80
N SER A 3 27.45 -26.25 17.49
CA SER A 3 27.56 -25.84 18.89
C SER A 3 26.83 -26.80 19.81
N PHE A 4 27.49 -27.23 20.88
CA PHE A 4 26.92 -28.09 21.91
C PHE A 4 26.88 -27.34 23.24
N LEU A 5 25.87 -27.61 24.06
CA LEU A 5 25.80 -27.15 25.44
C LEU A 5 26.45 -28.20 26.35
N THR A 6 27.27 -27.77 27.31
CA THR A 6 27.78 -28.68 28.34
C THR A 6 26.68 -29.11 29.30
N LEU A 7 26.92 -30.21 30.03
CA LEU A 7 26.16 -30.51 31.25
C LEU A 7 26.26 -29.35 32.25
N PRO A 8 25.23 -29.14 33.10
CA PRO A 8 25.28 -28.12 34.16
C PRO A 8 26.38 -28.46 35.17
N LYS A 9 27.10 -27.44 35.63
CA LYS A 9 28.11 -27.53 36.69
C LYS A 9 27.51 -27.29 38.08
N ASP A 10 26.42 -26.51 38.15
CA ASP A 10 25.62 -26.28 39.35
C ASP A 10 24.23 -26.92 39.13
N SER A 11 24.04 -28.10 39.72
CA SER A 11 22.78 -28.86 39.67
C SER A 11 21.65 -28.20 40.45
N ASP A 12 21.97 -27.48 41.51
CA ASP A 12 20.98 -26.98 42.48
C ASP A 12 20.38 -25.65 41.99
N PHE A 13 21.20 -24.83 41.33
CA PHE A 13 20.70 -23.72 40.52
C PHE A 13 19.88 -24.21 39.32
N PHE A 14 20.35 -25.21 38.58
CA PHE A 14 19.63 -25.76 37.44
C PHE A 14 18.25 -26.31 37.84
N ASN A 15 18.19 -27.16 38.86
CA ASN A 15 16.96 -27.83 39.30
C ASN A 15 15.89 -26.84 39.81
N ARG A 16 16.30 -25.73 40.45
CA ARG A 16 15.38 -24.67 40.91
C ARG A 16 14.58 -24.03 39.77
N TYR A 17 15.17 -23.92 38.57
CA TYR A 17 14.53 -23.25 37.43
C TYR A 17 14.19 -24.20 36.26
N ALA A 18 14.51 -25.49 36.36
CA ALA A 18 14.32 -26.49 35.31
C ALA A 18 12.91 -26.55 34.71
N ARG A 19 11.85 -26.22 35.48
CA ARG A 19 10.46 -26.12 34.99
C ARG A 19 10.10 -24.76 34.38
N LEU A 20 10.73 -23.68 34.86
CA LEU A 20 10.47 -22.31 34.39
C LEU A 20 11.03 -22.07 32.97
N ILE A 21 12.24 -22.58 32.70
CA ILE A 21 12.97 -22.28 31.46
C ILE A 21 12.30 -22.85 30.20
N PRO A 22 11.77 -24.09 30.17
CA PRO A 22 10.98 -24.57 29.04
C PRO A 22 9.73 -23.73 28.79
N ALA A 23 9.01 -23.35 29.85
CA ALA A 23 7.80 -22.52 29.74
C ALA A 23 8.11 -21.12 29.18
N LEU A 24 9.17 -20.46 29.68
CA LEU A 24 9.62 -19.19 29.15
C LEU A 24 10.10 -19.30 27.69
N LYS A 25 10.77 -20.38 27.29
CA LYS A 25 11.16 -20.62 25.89
C LYS A 25 9.96 -20.72 24.97
N VAL A 26 8.94 -21.49 25.36
CA VAL A 26 7.68 -21.60 24.61
C VAL A 26 7.00 -20.24 24.51
N SER A 27 6.88 -19.50 25.63
CA SER A 27 6.32 -18.15 25.65
C SER A 27 7.07 -17.17 24.72
N GLY A 28 8.41 -17.20 24.74
CA GLY A 28 9.25 -16.41 23.83
C GLY A 28 9.08 -16.77 22.36
N TYR A 29 8.97 -18.07 22.01
CA TYR A 29 8.67 -18.48 20.63
C TYR A 29 7.25 -18.08 20.19
N LEU A 30 6.25 -18.18 21.07
CA LEU A 30 4.87 -17.77 20.76
C LEU A 30 4.77 -16.25 20.56
N ALA A 31 5.40 -15.46 21.42
CA ALA A 31 5.51 -14.02 21.26
C ALA A 31 6.20 -13.66 19.92
N GLN A 32 7.21 -14.44 19.53
CA GLN A 32 7.92 -14.27 18.28
C GLN A 32 7.05 -14.61 17.04
N ILE A 33 6.27 -15.69 17.09
CA ILE A 33 5.31 -16.05 16.03
C ILE A 33 4.25 -14.96 15.87
N VAL A 34 3.74 -14.41 16.98
CA VAL A 34 2.77 -13.31 16.97
C VAL A 34 3.36 -12.05 16.34
N SER A 35 4.58 -11.67 16.75
CA SER A 35 5.33 -10.55 16.18
C SER A 35 5.51 -10.70 14.67
N ALA A 36 6.04 -11.85 14.24
CA ALA A 36 6.23 -12.20 12.83
C ALA A 36 4.94 -12.10 11.99
N LEU A 37 3.81 -12.58 12.51
CA LEU A 37 2.50 -12.48 11.84
C LEU A 37 2.03 -11.02 11.70
N THR A 38 2.25 -10.19 12.72
CA THR A 38 1.92 -8.77 12.62
C THR A 38 2.83 -8.04 11.62
N GLU A 39 4.15 -8.24 11.69
CA GLU A 39 5.10 -7.64 10.76
C GLU A 39 4.87 -8.07 9.32
N LEU A 40 4.51 -9.33 9.06
CA LEU A 40 4.21 -9.85 7.72
C LEU A 40 3.09 -9.04 7.04
N GLY A 41 2.00 -8.76 7.76
CA GLY A 41 0.87 -7.98 7.24
C GLY A 41 1.24 -6.52 6.96
N VAL A 42 2.09 -5.92 7.78
CA VAL A 42 2.56 -4.54 7.61
C VAL A 42 3.54 -4.44 6.44
N LEU A 43 4.57 -5.28 6.41
CA LEU A 43 5.57 -5.29 5.34
C LEU A 43 4.94 -5.61 3.99
N PHE A 44 4.02 -6.59 3.93
CA PHE A 44 3.25 -6.87 2.72
C PHE A 44 2.50 -5.61 2.26
N THR A 45 1.81 -4.93 3.18
CA THR A 45 1.03 -3.72 2.86
C THR A 45 1.90 -2.58 2.34
N ALA A 46 3.04 -2.32 2.99
CA ALA A 46 3.97 -1.26 2.61
C ALA A 46 4.61 -1.56 1.24
N ILE A 47 5.16 -2.77 1.06
CA ILE A 47 5.83 -3.17 -0.17
C ILE A 47 4.84 -3.25 -1.34
N HIS A 48 3.62 -3.77 -1.12
CA HIS A 48 2.57 -3.79 -2.14
C HIS A 48 2.20 -2.38 -2.59
N THR A 49 2.03 -1.44 -1.66
CA THR A 49 1.65 -0.06 -1.97
C THR A 49 2.74 0.63 -2.82
N SER A 50 4.02 0.38 -2.50
CA SER A 50 5.14 0.85 -3.33
C SER A 50 5.21 0.16 -4.69
N LEU A 51 5.09 -1.17 -4.75
CA LEU A 51 5.26 -1.93 -6.00
C LEU A 51 4.09 -1.75 -6.99
N VAL A 52 2.86 -1.52 -6.52
CA VAL A 52 1.70 -1.26 -7.40
C VAL A 52 1.95 -0.05 -8.31
N PHE A 53 2.67 0.96 -7.84
CA PHE A 53 2.98 2.15 -8.64
C PHE A 53 3.97 1.86 -9.78
N PHE A 54 4.99 1.03 -9.53
CA PHE A 54 6.08 0.79 -10.49
C PHE A 54 5.86 -0.45 -11.38
N VAL A 55 5.35 -1.54 -10.82
CA VAL A 55 5.21 -2.84 -11.52
C VAL A 55 3.89 -3.55 -11.10
N PRO A 56 2.72 -3.05 -11.54
CA PRO A 56 1.41 -3.53 -11.07
C PRO A 56 1.23 -5.06 -11.15
N GLY A 57 1.63 -5.68 -12.27
CA GLY A 57 1.45 -7.11 -12.51
C GLY A 57 2.28 -8.04 -11.62
N LEU A 58 3.35 -7.54 -11.01
CA LEU A 58 4.21 -8.30 -10.08
C LEU A 58 4.06 -7.85 -8.62
N ALA A 59 3.31 -6.77 -8.36
CA ALA A 59 3.26 -6.12 -7.05
C ALA A 59 2.78 -7.05 -5.93
N TRP A 60 1.80 -7.92 -6.19
CA TRP A 60 1.33 -8.90 -5.21
C TRP A 60 2.41 -9.93 -4.85
N GLY A 61 3.02 -10.56 -5.85
CA GLY A 61 4.06 -11.57 -5.62
C GLY A 61 5.33 -10.98 -4.99
N GLY A 62 5.77 -9.81 -5.48
CA GLY A 62 6.89 -9.08 -4.91
C GLY A 62 6.66 -8.64 -3.46
N ALA A 63 5.42 -8.26 -3.10
CA ALA A 63 5.07 -7.94 -1.73
C ALA A 63 5.07 -9.16 -0.80
N VAL A 64 4.59 -10.33 -1.25
CA VAL A 64 4.69 -11.57 -0.45
C VAL A 64 6.15 -11.93 -0.20
N VAL A 65 6.98 -11.97 -1.24
CA VAL A 65 8.40 -12.34 -1.12
C VAL A 65 9.16 -11.32 -0.26
N GLY A 66 8.98 -10.03 -0.52
CA GLY A 66 9.63 -8.97 0.24
C GLY A 66 9.23 -8.94 1.72
N ALA A 67 7.96 -9.21 2.03
CA ALA A 67 7.48 -9.29 3.41
C ALA A 67 8.08 -10.48 4.15
N LEU A 68 8.12 -11.67 3.53
CA LEU A 68 8.75 -12.86 4.11
C LEU A 68 10.25 -12.64 4.38
N ILE A 69 10.96 -11.98 3.47
CA ILE A 69 12.38 -11.62 3.66
C ILE A 69 12.54 -10.62 4.80
N GLY A 70 11.71 -9.56 4.86
CA GLY A 70 11.77 -8.55 5.92
C GLY A 70 11.52 -9.13 7.32
N VAL A 71 10.47 -9.95 7.47
CA VAL A 71 10.18 -10.68 8.72
C VAL A 71 11.33 -11.62 9.07
N ALA A 72 11.88 -12.37 8.11
CA ALA A 72 13.00 -13.26 8.36
C ALA A 72 14.25 -12.51 8.85
N ILE A 73 14.53 -11.31 8.34
CA ILE A 73 15.64 -10.45 8.79
C ILE A 73 15.41 -9.96 10.23
N ILE A 74 14.23 -9.41 10.53
CA ILE A 74 13.93 -8.88 11.87
C ILE A 74 13.93 -10.00 12.90
N GLU A 75 13.17 -11.07 12.65
CA GLU A 75 12.95 -12.13 13.63
C GLU A 75 14.18 -13.01 13.83
N THR A 76 14.87 -13.40 12.76
CA THR A 76 16.13 -14.16 12.90
C THR A 76 17.23 -13.28 13.48
N GLY A 77 17.27 -11.99 13.12
CA GLY A 77 18.19 -11.00 13.68
C GLY A 77 18.03 -10.88 15.19
N LEU A 78 16.81 -10.64 15.68
CA LEU A 78 16.53 -10.59 17.12
C LEU A 78 16.82 -11.93 17.82
N ARG A 79 16.49 -13.06 17.20
CA ARG A 79 16.79 -14.40 17.76
C ARG A 79 18.28 -14.62 18.02
N VAL A 80 19.15 -14.07 17.18
CA VAL A 80 20.60 -14.18 17.31
C VAL A 80 21.17 -13.09 18.21
N LEU A 81 20.78 -11.83 18.00
CA LEU A 81 21.39 -10.66 18.64
C LEU A 81 20.95 -10.46 20.10
N LEU A 82 19.73 -10.83 20.48
CA LEU A 82 19.27 -10.70 21.88
C LEU A 82 20.09 -11.58 22.85
N PRO A 83 20.34 -12.88 22.59
CA PRO A 83 21.24 -13.69 23.41
C PRO A 83 22.65 -13.11 23.53
N PHE A 84 23.23 -12.60 22.44
CA PHE A 84 24.55 -11.94 22.49
C PHE A 84 24.53 -10.66 23.34
N SER A 85 23.48 -9.85 23.22
CA SER A 85 23.30 -8.63 24.01
C SER A 85 23.23 -8.93 25.51
N VAL A 86 22.46 -9.94 25.91
CA VAL A 86 22.38 -10.39 27.32
C VAL A 86 23.71 -10.97 27.79
N ARG A 87 24.39 -11.79 26.97
CA ARG A 87 25.72 -12.32 27.30
C ARG A 87 26.76 -11.22 27.50
N ALA A 88 26.71 -10.12 26.75
CA ALA A 88 27.63 -9.01 26.93
C ALA A 88 27.51 -8.40 28.34
N ILE A 89 26.27 -8.20 28.82
CA ILE A 89 25.99 -7.77 30.20
C ILE A 89 26.48 -8.83 31.20
N LEU A 90 26.05 -10.08 31.04
CA LEU A 90 26.32 -11.15 32.01
C LEU A 90 27.82 -11.45 32.16
N TYR A 91 28.59 -11.44 31.07
CA TYR A 91 30.03 -11.72 31.07
C TYR A 91 30.89 -10.45 31.13
N ARG A 92 30.29 -9.26 31.33
CA ARG A 92 30.97 -7.95 31.39
C ARG A 92 31.90 -7.68 30.19
N ARG A 93 31.41 -7.95 28.98
CA ARG A 93 32.15 -7.82 27.70
C ARG A 93 32.28 -6.37 27.24
N PHE A 94 32.82 -5.51 28.10
CA PHE A 94 32.88 -4.06 27.91
C PHE A 94 34.32 -3.52 27.74
N SER A 95 35.29 -4.40 27.45
CA SER A 95 36.71 -4.06 27.33
C SER A 95 37.33 -4.70 26.10
N GLY A 96 38.35 -4.05 25.50
CA GLY A 96 39.05 -4.56 24.32
C GLY A 96 38.14 -4.67 23.08
N LEU A 97 38.41 -5.65 22.22
CA LEU A 97 37.64 -5.89 20.97
C LEU A 97 36.17 -6.30 21.20
N ASP A 98 35.84 -6.77 22.41
CA ASP A 98 34.46 -7.11 22.80
C ASP A 98 33.58 -5.85 22.93
N LEU A 99 34.16 -4.68 23.24
CA LEU A 99 33.43 -3.42 23.38
C LEU A 99 32.78 -2.93 22.06
N PRO A 100 33.52 -2.72 20.95
CA PRO A 100 32.92 -2.29 19.68
C PRO A 100 31.93 -3.32 19.12
N LEU A 101 32.21 -4.62 19.30
CA LEU A 101 31.28 -5.68 18.92
C LEU A 101 29.96 -5.59 19.70
N THR A 102 30.04 -5.37 21.02
CA THR A 102 28.86 -5.18 21.88
C THR A 102 28.06 -3.95 21.48
N ILE A 103 28.71 -2.83 21.18
CA ILE A 103 28.05 -1.60 20.71
C ILE A 103 27.29 -1.84 19.40
N ILE A 104 27.91 -2.52 18.42
CA ILE A 104 27.28 -2.86 17.13
C ILE A 104 26.09 -3.80 17.33
N VAL A 105 26.24 -4.85 18.14
CA VAL A 105 25.18 -5.83 18.44
C VAL A 105 24.00 -5.17 19.16
N TRP A 106 24.25 -4.31 20.15
CA TRP A 106 23.21 -3.54 20.83
C TRP A 106 22.52 -2.56 19.89
N GLY A 107 23.28 -1.82 19.07
CA GLY A 107 22.73 -0.91 18.06
C GLY A 107 21.81 -1.63 17.08
N ALA A 108 22.24 -2.79 16.56
CA ALA A 108 21.42 -3.63 15.70
C ALA A 108 20.17 -4.16 16.42
N CYS A 109 20.29 -4.59 17.69
CA CYS A 109 19.13 -4.98 18.50
C CYS A 109 18.13 -3.83 18.68
N VAL A 110 18.60 -2.62 19.01
CA VAL A 110 17.74 -1.44 19.15
C VAL A 110 17.06 -1.11 17.82
N VAL A 111 17.78 -1.10 16.71
CA VAL A 111 17.21 -0.85 15.38
C VAL A 111 16.14 -1.88 15.03
N LEU A 112 16.37 -3.18 15.23
CA LEU A 112 15.38 -4.21 14.93
C LEU A 112 14.16 -4.14 15.85
N LEU A 113 14.35 -3.98 17.16
CA LEU A 113 13.25 -3.81 18.12
C LEU A 113 12.41 -2.57 17.81
N SER A 114 13.06 -1.44 17.51
CA SER A 114 12.38 -0.19 17.16
C SER A 114 11.68 -0.27 15.81
N ALA A 115 12.29 -0.88 14.79
CA ALA A 115 11.68 -1.09 13.49
C ALA A 115 10.43 -1.98 13.58
N GLY A 116 10.54 -3.14 14.25
CA GLY A 116 9.42 -4.06 14.45
C GLY A 116 8.29 -3.44 15.28
N THR A 117 8.64 -2.72 16.35
CA THR A 117 7.67 -2.02 17.20
C THR A 117 6.97 -0.88 16.45
N LEU A 118 7.70 -0.02 15.73
CA LEU A 118 7.12 1.12 14.99
C LEU A 118 6.28 0.63 13.80
N MET A 119 6.76 -0.34 13.03
CA MET A 119 5.98 -0.93 11.93
C MET A 119 4.72 -1.60 12.47
N SER A 120 4.81 -2.36 13.56
CA SER A 120 3.63 -2.91 14.24
C SER A 120 2.68 -1.82 14.74
N TYR A 121 3.19 -0.73 15.32
CA TYR A 121 2.36 0.39 15.81
C TYR A 121 1.60 1.07 14.67
N HIS A 122 2.25 1.36 13.55
CA HIS A 122 1.61 2.05 12.42
C HIS A 122 0.74 1.09 11.59
N GLY A 123 1.29 -0.03 11.13
CA GLY A 123 0.59 -0.92 10.21
C GLY A 123 -0.56 -1.72 10.85
N SER A 124 -0.55 -1.96 12.16
CA SER A 124 -1.75 -2.49 12.85
C SER A 124 -2.96 -1.55 12.72
N ARG A 125 -2.73 -0.24 12.61
CA ARG A 125 -3.78 0.76 12.42
C ARG A 125 -4.36 0.70 11.01
N ASP A 126 -3.49 0.58 10.01
CA ASP A 126 -3.87 0.45 8.60
C ASP A 126 -4.65 -0.84 8.33
N VAL A 127 -4.25 -1.97 8.94
CA VAL A 127 -5.00 -3.24 8.86
C VAL A 127 -6.40 -3.06 9.43
N VAL A 128 -6.56 -2.43 10.59
CA VAL A 128 -7.89 -2.16 11.17
C VAL A 128 -8.69 -1.18 10.29
N ASP A 129 -8.09 -0.17 9.67
CA ASP A 129 -8.80 0.73 8.76
C ASP A 129 -9.25 0.06 7.45
N ARG A 130 -8.54 -0.97 6.99
CA ARG A 130 -8.92 -1.77 5.81
C ARG A 130 -10.01 -2.81 6.11
N VAL A 131 -10.01 -3.38 7.33
CA VAL A 131 -10.92 -4.47 7.73
C VAL A 131 -12.17 -3.97 8.49
N LYS A 132 -12.20 -2.71 8.98
CA LYS A 132 -13.34 -2.19 9.72
C LYS A 132 -14.64 -2.24 8.89
N PRO A 133 -15.75 -2.77 9.45
CA PRO A 133 -17.04 -2.72 8.77
C PRO A 133 -17.48 -1.25 8.60
N LYS A 134 -17.96 -0.89 7.42
CA LYS A 134 -18.55 0.43 7.17
C LYS A 134 -19.79 0.61 8.07
N PRO A 135 -20.01 1.79 8.68
CA PRO A 135 -21.17 2.03 9.53
C PRO A 135 -22.47 1.87 8.74
N LYS A 136 -23.43 1.14 9.29
CA LYS A 136 -24.76 0.95 8.68
C LYS A 136 -25.61 2.20 8.91
N LEU A 137 -25.52 3.15 8.00
CA LEU A 137 -26.30 4.39 8.04
C LEU A 137 -27.78 4.12 7.71
N LYS A 138 -28.69 4.79 8.42
CA LYS A 138 -30.13 4.80 8.09
C LYS A 138 -30.40 5.82 7.00
N GLY A 139 -31.16 5.41 5.98
CA GLY A 139 -31.68 6.31 4.94
C GLY A 139 -33.04 6.92 5.31
N THR A 140 -33.44 7.98 4.62
CA THR A 140 -34.69 8.73 4.88
C THR A 140 -35.85 8.34 3.96
N MET A 141 -35.63 7.41 3.03
CA MET A 141 -36.54 7.04 1.93
C MET A 141 -38.01 6.82 2.36
N ALA A 142 -38.25 6.19 3.51
CA ALA A 142 -39.62 5.98 4.02
C ALA A 142 -40.32 7.29 4.38
N ALA A 143 -39.60 8.24 4.99
CA ALA A 143 -40.11 9.56 5.36
C ALA A 143 -40.26 10.48 4.14
N ASP A 144 -39.34 10.40 3.17
CA ASP A 144 -39.47 11.11 1.89
C ASP A 144 -40.70 10.63 1.10
N LEU A 145 -40.99 9.31 1.11
CA LEU A 145 -42.21 8.73 0.52
C LEU A 145 -43.48 9.16 1.27
N GLU A 146 -43.44 9.24 2.59
CA GLU A 146 -44.56 9.71 3.41
C GLU A 146 -44.86 11.19 3.14
N PHE A 147 -43.83 12.03 3.02
CA PHE A 147 -43.97 13.43 2.63
C PHE A 147 -44.63 13.58 1.25
N GLN A 148 -44.18 12.83 0.23
CA GLN A 148 -44.79 12.88 -1.12
C GLN A 148 -46.28 12.51 -1.09
N LYS A 149 -46.66 11.48 -0.30
CA LYS A 149 -48.07 11.10 -0.12
C LYS A 149 -48.88 12.20 0.57
N ALA A 150 -48.32 12.85 1.60
CA ALA A 150 -48.96 13.95 2.29
C ALA A 150 -49.13 15.19 1.37
N GLU A 151 -48.10 15.55 0.61
CA GLU A 151 -48.12 16.64 -0.37
C GLU A 151 -49.19 16.41 -1.44
N GLN A 152 -49.22 15.22 -2.06
CA GLN A 152 -50.25 14.87 -3.05
C GLN A 152 -51.66 15.00 -2.47
N LYS A 153 -51.88 14.50 -1.24
CA LYS A 153 -53.19 14.60 -0.55
C LYS A 153 -53.59 16.06 -0.29
N VAL A 154 -52.66 16.91 0.16
CA VAL A 154 -52.95 18.34 0.39
C VAL A 154 -53.28 19.06 -0.92
N LEU A 155 -52.58 18.75 -2.01
CA LEU A 155 -52.83 19.34 -3.33
C LEU A 155 -54.14 18.87 -3.95
N THR A 156 -54.54 17.61 -3.78
CA THR A 156 -55.85 17.12 -4.27
C THR A 156 -57.01 17.71 -3.47
N THR A 157 -56.92 17.77 -2.13
CA THR A 157 -57.92 18.46 -1.30
C THR A 157 -58.04 19.93 -1.69
N TRP A 158 -56.94 20.68 -1.79
CA TRP A 158 -57.00 22.10 -2.17
C TRP A 158 -57.63 22.33 -3.56
N ARG A 159 -57.37 21.44 -4.54
CA ARG A 159 -58.04 21.50 -5.86
C ARG A 159 -59.55 21.27 -5.74
N SER A 160 -59.97 20.29 -4.93
CA SER A 160 -61.39 20.01 -4.65
C SER A 160 -62.08 21.20 -4.01
N ASP A 161 -61.54 21.71 -2.90
CA ASP A 161 -62.04 22.91 -2.20
C ASP A 161 -62.17 24.10 -3.18
N SER A 162 -61.15 24.35 -3.99
CA SER A 162 -61.12 25.49 -4.91
C SER A 162 -62.19 25.40 -6.01
N ILE A 163 -62.42 24.20 -6.55
CA ILE A 163 -63.47 23.94 -7.56
C ILE A 163 -64.86 24.08 -6.92
N GLU A 164 -65.07 23.54 -5.72
CA GLU A 164 -66.34 23.63 -5.00
C GLU A 164 -66.70 25.10 -4.70
N ILE A 165 -65.76 25.86 -4.11
CA ILE A 165 -65.93 27.30 -3.82
C ILE A 165 -66.21 28.07 -5.12
N ALA A 166 -65.45 27.82 -6.19
CA ALA A 166 -65.66 28.51 -7.46
C ALA A 166 -67.04 28.23 -8.07
N THR A 167 -67.49 26.97 -8.01
CA THR A 167 -68.79 26.51 -8.56
C THR A 167 -69.95 27.07 -7.73
N ARG A 168 -69.89 26.94 -6.40
CA ARG A 168 -70.93 27.40 -5.47
C ARG A 168 -71.17 28.90 -5.57
N TYR A 169 -70.10 29.70 -5.52
CA TYR A 169 -70.22 31.15 -5.69
C TYR A 169 -70.57 31.56 -7.13
N GLY A 170 -70.17 30.79 -8.16
CA GLY A 170 -70.60 31.01 -9.54
C GLY A 170 -72.13 30.92 -9.67
N ALA A 171 -72.71 29.80 -9.21
CA ALA A 171 -74.15 29.59 -9.24
C ALA A 171 -74.93 30.66 -8.44
N GLN A 172 -74.41 31.09 -7.28
CA GLN A 172 -75.01 32.17 -6.50
C GLN A 172 -74.94 33.54 -7.18
N LEU A 173 -73.79 33.89 -7.80
CA LEU A 173 -73.66 35.14 -8.58
C LEU A 173 -74.65 35.16 -9.74
N ASP A 174 -74.79 34.06 -10.47
CA ASP A 174 -75.68 34.00 -11.63
C ASP A 174 -77.17 33.95 -11.22
N ALA A 175 -77.51 33.32 -10.10
CA ALA A 175 -78.86 33.40 -9.51
C ALA A 175 -79.22 34.84 -9.10
N ILE A 176 -78.30 35.57 -8.45
CA ILE A 176 -78.51 36.99 -8.08
C ILE A 176 -78.63 37.86 -9.33
N LYS A 177 -77.78 37.65 -10.35
CA LYS A 177 -77.90 38.35 -11.64
C LYS A 177 -79.29 38.11 -12.25
N ALA A 178 -79.72 36.86 -12.39
CA ALA A 178 -81.01 36.52 -12.97
C ALA A 178 -82.19 37.14 -12.19
N GLN A 179 -82.17 37.06 -10.85
CA GLN A 179 -83.18 37.67 -9.98
C GLN A 179 -83.28 39.18 -10.21
N TYR A 180 -82.16 39.90 -10.18
CA TYR A 180 -82.16 41.35 -10.35
C TYR A 180 -82.46 41.78 -11.79
N THR A 181 -82.01 41.03 -12.81
CA THR A 181 -82.39 41.27 -14.21
C THR A 181 -83.91 41.19 -14.40
N ALA A 182 -84.58 40.21 -13.76
CA ALA A 182 -86.04 40.12 -13.80
C ALA A 182 -86.72 41.33 -13.13
N LEU A 183 -86.24 41.75 -11.95
CA LEU A 183 -86.76 42.92 -11.22
C LEU A 183 -86.55 44.24 -11.98
N ILE A 184 -85.36 44.44 -12.55
CA ILE A 184 -85.00 45.62 -13.38
C ILE A 184 -85.85 45.64 -14.65
N THR A 185 -86.05 44.49 -15.30
CA THR A 185 -86.93 44.37 -16.49
C THR A 185 -88.38 44.73 -16.13
N GLN A 186 -88.89 44.25 -14.98
CA GLN A 186 -90.22 44.59 -14.50
C GLN A 186 -90.38 46.10 -14.22
N ALA A 187 -89.42 46.72 -13.53
CA ALA A 187 -89.43 48.15 -13.25
C ALA A 187 -89.30 49.00 -14.54
N SER A 188 -88.42 48.59 -15.46
CA SER A 188 -88.24 49.25 -16.77
C SER A 188 -89.49 49.15 -17.64
N GLY A 189 -90.19 48.01 -17.61
CA GLY A 189 -91.48 47.84 -18.29
C GLY A 189 -92.59 48.73 -17.70
N GLN A 190 -92.56 49.01 -16.39
CA GLN A 190 -93.46 50.00 -15.78
C GLN A 190 -93.13 51.43 -16.24
N LEU A 191 -91.85 51.81 -16.28
CA LEU A 191 -91.40 53.09 -16.83
C LEU A 191 -91.85 53.29 -18.28
N GLN A 192 -91.64 52.29 -19.15
CA GLN A 192 -92.08 52.34 -20.56
C GLN A 192 -93.61 52.50 -20.68
N ARG A 193 -94.42 51.87 -19.81
CA ARG A 193 -95.88 52.05 -19.80
C ARG A 193 -96.29 53.47 -19.38
N ILE A 194 -95.55 54.12 -18.49
CA ILE A 194 -95.78 55.53 -18.12
C ILE A 194 -95.41 56.44 -19.30
N GLU A 195 -94.24 56.23 -19.91
CA GLU A 195 -93.79 57.01 -21.08
C GLU A 195 -94.70 56.84 -22.31
N ALA A 196 -95.28 55.65 -22.51
CA ALA A 196 -96.29 55.41 -23.54
C ALA A 196 -97.59 56.18 -23.29
N LYS A 197 -98.04 56.30 -22.03
CA LYS A 197 -99.20 57.12 -21.67
C LYS A 197 -98.95 58.62 -21.86
N GLU A 198 -97.72 59.10 -21.64
CA GLU A 198 -97.39 60.51 -21.89
C GLU A 198 -97.55 60.92 -23.37
N ARG A 199 -97.34 59.98 -24.31
CA ARG A 199 -97.55 60.22 -25.75
C ARG A 199 -99.01 60.49 -26.14
N VAL A 200 -99.96 60.23 -25.24
CA VAL A 200 -101.41 60.44 -25.45
C VAL A 200 -101.89 61.77 -24.82
N GLY A 201 -100.97 62.64 -24.38
CA GLY A 201 -101.26 64.05 -24.05
C GLY A 201 -101.37 64.40 -22.57
N GLN A 202 -101.08 63.48 -21.65
CA GLN A 202 -101.00 63.74 -20.20
C GLN A 202 -99.53 63.77 -19.74
N ARG A 203 -99.18 64.57 -18.72
CA ARG A 203 -97.81 64.63 -18.17
C ARG A 203 -97.71 63.87 -16.83
N PHE A 204 -96.71 63.00 -16.69
CA PHE A 204 -96.53 62.12 -15.54
C PHE A 204 -95.12 62.22 -14.93
N SER A 205 -94.54 63.42 -14.90
CA SER A 205 -93.14 63.69 -14.49
C SER A 205 -92.74 63.06 -13.16
N THR A 206 -93.56 63.19 -12.10
CA THR A 206 -93.26 62.64 -10.77
C THR A 206 -93.20 61.11 -10.78
N ALA A 207 -94.18 60.45 -11.40
CA ALA A 207 -94.24 58.98 -11.48
C ALA A 207 -93.11 58.42 -12.36
N LYS A 208 -92.72 59.14 -13.41
CA LYS A 208 -91.58 58.83 -14.28
C LYS A 208 -90.25 58.91 -13.52
N ASN A 209 -90.06 59.93 -12.70
CA ASN A 209 -88.87 60.08 -11.87
C ASN A 209 -88.79 58.96 -10.81
N GLN A 210 -89.88 58.66 -10.11
CA GLN A 210 -89.93 57.53 -9.16
C GLN A 210 -89.65 56.18 -9.83
N ALA A 211 -90.12 55.95 -11.06
CA ALA A 211 -89.84 54.71 -11.79
C ALA A 211 -88.36 54.62 -12.23
N ARG A 212 -87.72 55.74 -12.60
CA ARG A 212 -86.28 55.80 -12.90
C ARG A 212 -85.43 55.57 -11.65
N GLU A 213 -85.78 56.23 -10.55
CA GLU A 213 -85.15 56.04 -9.24
C GLU A 213 -85.20 54.58 -8.82
N ARG A 214 -86.36 53.92 -8.95
CA ARG A 214 -86.52 52.49 -8.64
C ARG A 214 -85.64 51.56 -9.48
N VAL A 215 -85.41 51.88 -10.77
CA VAL A 215 -84.45 51.14 -11.60
C VAL A 215 -83.03 51.32 -11.08
N ALA A 216 -82.61 52.57 -10.83
CA ALA A 216 -81.27 52.88 -10.32
C ALA A 216 -81.01 52.24 -8.93
N THR A 217 -82.00 52.21 -8.04
CA THR A 217 -81.90 51.51 -6.74
C THR A 217 -81.72 50.00 -6.93
N LEU A 218 -82.46 49.37 -7.84
CA LEU A 218 -82.32 47.94 -8.12
C LEU A 218 -80.95 47.60 -8.73
N GLU A 219 -80.41 48.45 -9.60
CA GLU A 219 -79.05 48.31 -10.16
C GLU A 219 -77.97 48.48 -9.08
N ALA A 220 -78.12 49.47 -8.19
CA ALA A 220 -77.21 49.69 -7.07
C ALA A 220 -77.24 48.53 -6.06
N ASP A 221 -78.42 48.03 -5.70
CA ASP A 221 -78.62 46.86 -4.84
C ASP A 221 -78.00 45.58 -5.45
N GLN A 222 -78.16 45.40 -6.77
CA GLN A 222 -77.53 44.30 -7.50
C GLN A 222 -76.00 44.38 -7.38
N ALA A 223 -75.42 45.55 -7.67
CA ALA A 223 -73.98 45.77 -7.59
C ALA A 223 -73.45 45.54 -6.16
N GLY A 224 -74.15 46.05 -5.13
CA GLY A 224 -73.78 45.85 -3.73
C GLY A 224 -73.80 44.37 -3.30
N LYS A 225 -74.82 43.61 -3.71
CA LYS A 225 -74.89 42.16 -3.42
C LYS A 225 -73.82 41.36 -4.15
N LEU A 226 -73.58 41.65 -5.44
CA LEU A 226 -72.52 40.98 -6.21
C LEU A 226 -71.13 41.29 -5.62
N ALA A 227 -70.87 42.52 -5.19
CA ALA A 227 -69.63 42.91 -4.54
C ALA A 227 -69.41 42.19 -3.19
N THR A 228 -70.47 42.07 -2.39
CA THR A 228 -70.45 41.32 -1.12
C THR A 228 -70.09 39.86 -1.37
N LEU A 229 -70.81 39.21 -2.30
CA LEU A 229 -70.62 37.79 -2.59
C LEU A 229 -69.22 37.49 -3.17
N GLN A 230 -68.69 38.38 -4.01
CA GLN A 230 -67.34 38.30 -4.54
C GLN A 230 -66.27 38.49 -3.45
N THR A 231 -66.55 39.31 -2.45
CA THR A 231 -65.68 39.50 -1.27
C THR A 231 -65.64 38.23 -0.40
N GLU A 232 -66.80 37.62 -0.15
CA GLU A 232 -66.89 36.35 0.58
C GLU A 232 -66.15 35.21 -0.14
N LYS A 233 -66.38 35.05 -1.46
CA LYS A 233 -65.64 34.11 -2.30
C LYS A 233 -64.13 34.28 -2.16
N SER A 234 -63.65 35.51 -2.17
CA SER A 234 -62.23 35.84 -2.05
C SER A 234 -61.68 35.50 -0.66
N LYS A 235 -62.45 35.76 0.40
CA LYS A 235 -62.13 35.40 1.78
C LYS A 235 -62.04 33.89 1.98
N GLU A 236 -62.97 33.12 1.43
CA GLU A 236 -62.96 31.66 1.57
C GLU A 236 -61.84 31.00 0.74
N MET A 237 -61.58 31.50 -0.48
CA MET A 237 -60.44 31.05 -1.30
C MET A 237 -59.09 31.35 -0.62
N SER A 238 -58.98 32.49 0.06
CA SER A 238 -57.82 32.82 0.90
C SER A 238 -57.69 31.84 2.08
N ALA A 239 -58.78 31.52 2.78
CA ALA A 239 -58.79 30.53 3.86
C ALA A 239 -58.39 29.12 3.38
N ALA A 240 -58.89 28.66 2.22
CA ALA A 240 -58.49 27.39 1.61
C ALA A 240 -56.99 27.37 1.24
N THR A 241 -56.48 28.49 0.73
CA THR A 241 -55.05 28.66 0.45
C THR A 241 -54.21 28.65 1.74
N GLY A 242 -54.70 29.26 2.82
CA GLY A 242 -54.10 29.19 4.15
C GLY A 242 -54.00 27.77 4.69
N ARG A 243 -55.11 26.99 4.63
CA ARG A 243 -55.13 25.57 5.03
C ARG A 243 -54.09 24.76 4.26
N LYS A 244 -54.01 24.92 2.93
CA LYS A 244 -52.99 24.28 2.08
C LYS A 244 -51.57 24.58 2.56
N THR A 245 -51.24 25.87 2.71
CA THR A 245 -49.89 26.30 3.11
C THR A 245 -49.52 25.78 4.50
N GLN A 246 -50.44 25.82 5.46
CA GLN A 246 -50.22 25.29 6.81
C GLN A 246 -49.99 23.77 6.81
N ALA A 247 -50.76 23.02 6.01
CA ALA A 247 -50.61 21.57 5.91
C ALA A 247 -49.27 21.17 5.25
N LEU A 248 -48.86 21.85 4.19
CA LEU A 248 -47.53 21.65 3.57
C LEU A 248 -46.39 22.00 4.53
N ALA A 249 -46.50 23.11 5.27
CA ALA A 249 -45.50 23.49 6.28
C ALA A 249 -45.38 22.45 7.41
N SER A 250 -46.52 21.89 7.86
CA SER A 250 -46.55 20.82 8.86
C SER A 250 -45.87 19.53 8.34
N ALA A 251 -46.18 19.10 7.12
CA ALA A 251 -45.55 17.95 6.49
C ALA A 251 -44.04 18.14 6.30
N ALA A 252 -43.60 19.32 5.86
CA ALA A 252 -42.19 19.66 5.72
C ALA A 252 -41.46 19.68 7.07
N ALA A 253 -42.09 20.21 8.13
CA ALA A 253 -41.54 20.21 9.48
C ALA A 253 -41.42 18.78 10.07
N ALA A 254 -42.38 17.90 9.77
CA ALA A 254 -42.30 16.49 10.15
C ALA A 254 -41.11 15.79 9.44
N LEU A 255 -40.97 15.98 8.13
CA LEU A 255 -39.83 15.48 7.36
C LEU A 255 -38.49 16.00 7.91
N GLY A 256 -38.41 17.30 8.20
CA GLY A 256 -37.22 17.93 8.78
C GLY A 256 -36.81 17.31 10.13
N LYS A 257 -37.77 17.04 11.02
CA LYS A 257 -37.51 16.35 12.30
C LYS A 257 -36.96 14.93 12.09
N VAL A 258 -37.53 14.16 11.16
CA VAL A 258 -37.06 12.80 10.86
C VAL A 258 -35.67 12.81 10.20
N LYS A 259 -35.38 13.79 9.33
CA LYS A 259 -34.04 13.98 8.74
C LYS A 259 -33.00 14.32 9.81
N ALA A 260 -33.26 15.30 10.66
CA ALA A 260 -32.36 15.69 11.75
C ALA A 260 -32.11 14.53 12.75
N GLN A 261 -33.15 13.77 13.10
CA GLN A 261 -33.01 12.61 13.99
C GLN A 261 -32.25 11.44 13.33
N THR A 262 -32.45 11.23 12.02
CA THR A 262 -31.68 10.26 11.22
C THR A 262 -30.21 10.66 11.15
N GLU A 263 -29.91 11.92 10.87
CA GLU A 263 -28.55 12.47 10.85
C GLU A 263 -27.86 12.34 12.22
N LYS A 264 -28.54 12.70 13.31
CA LYS A 264 -28.05 12.52 14.69
C LYS A 264 -27.79 11.06 15.04
N THR A 265 -28.60 10.14 14.52
CA THR A 265 -28.40 8.69 14.72
C THR A 265 -27.22 8.20 13.90
N ASN A 266 -27.07 8.67 12.66
CA ASN A 266 -25.99 8.30 11.75
C ASN A 266 -24.64 8.83 12.24
N SER A 267 -24.56 10.09 12.67
CA SER A 267 -23.33 10.68 13.25
C SER A 267 -22.92 9.98 14.54
N LYS A 268 -23.87 9.67 15.44
CA LYS A 268 -23.61 8.82 16.61
C LYS A 268 -23.07 7.44 16.20
N THR A 269 -23.67 6.80 15.19
CA THR A 269 -23.22 5.48 14.69
C THR A 269 -21.81 5.54 14.10
N VAL A 270 -21.46 6.61 13.38
CA VAL A 270 -20.10 6.86 12.88
C VAL A 270 -19.13 7.00 14.05
N ILE A 271 -19.42 7.88 15.02
CA ILE A 271 -18.59 8.11 16.21
C ILE A 271 -18.37 6.82 17.01
N GLU A 272 -19.41 6.03 17.27
CA GLU A 272 -19.30 4.75 17.97
C GLU A 272 -18.46 3.73 17.18
N THR A 273 -18.60 3.70 15.85
CA THR A 273 -17.79 2.83 14.97
C THR A 273 -16.31 3.25 14.99
N ASP A 274 -16.01 4.55 14.91
CA ASP A 274 -14.63 5.06 14.93
C ASP A 274 -13.99 4.93 16.32
N GLN A 275 -14.74 5.16 17.41
CA GLN A 275 -14.27 4.88 18.77
C GLN A 275 -13.95 3.40 19.00
N ARG A 276 -14.78 2.50 18.43
CA ARG A 276 -14.53 1.06 18.50
C ARG A 276 -13.32 0.66 17.65
N SER A 277 -13.20 1.21 16.44
CA SER A 277 -12.04 1.05 15.56
C SER A 277 -10.74 1.50 16.26
N ASN A 278 -10.73 2.72 16.82
CA ASN A 278 -9.56 3.25 17.52
C ASN A 278 -9.16 2.44 18.77
N ARG A 279 -10.12 1.82 19.47
CA ARG A 279 -9.81 0.85 20.55
C ARG A 279 -9.12 -0.40 20.02
N TYR A 280 -9.58 -0.99 18.91
CA TYR A 280 -8.91 -2.14 18.29
C TYR A 280 -7.51 -1.78 17.77
N LYS A 281 -7.34 -0.59 17.16
CA LYS A 281 -6.03 -0.07 16.74
C LYS A 281 -5.02 0.00 17.89
N GLY A 282 -5.41 0.61 19.01
CA GLY A 282 -4.56 0.70 20.20
C GLY A 282 -4.24 -0.66 20.81
N GLY A 283 -5.23 -1.55 20.93
CA GLY A 283 -5.06 -2.88 21.48
C GLY A 283 -4.12 -3.77 20.68
N LEU A 284 -4.28 -3.82 19.35
CA LEU A 284 -3.43 -4.64 18.48
C LEU A 284 -1.98 -4.14 18.47
N SER A 285 -1.77 -2.82 18.48
CA SER A 285 -0.43 -2.24 18.62
C SER A 285 0.22 -2.55 19.97
N TRP A 286 -0.50 -2.40 21.09
CA TRP A 286 0.08 -2.65 22.42
C TRP A 286 0.43 -4.13 22.62
N PHE A 287 -0.32 -5.04 21.99
CA PHE A 287 -0.07 -6.47 22.02
C PHE A 287 1.31 -6.85 21.46
N THR A 288 1.79 -6.20 20.39
CA THR A 288 3.13 -6.46 19.84
C THR A 288 4.25 -5.93 20.73
N VAL A 289 4.04 -4.82 21.43
CA VAL A 289 4.97 -4.31 22.46
C VAL A 289 5.11 -5.31 23.62
N ILE A 290 3.99 -5.88 24.08
CA ILE A 290 4.00 -6.95 25.09
C ILE A 290 4.77 -8.18 24.57
N CYS A 291 4.58 -8.58 23.31
CA CYS A 291 5.30 -9.72 22.73
C CYS A 291 6.82 -9.48 22.68
N HIS A 292 7.26 -8.29 22.29
CA HIS A 292 8.68 -7.91 22.34
C HIS A 292 9.24 -7.96 23.77
N LEU A 293 8.49 -7.48 24.77
CA LEU A 293 8.91 -7.56 26.18
C LEU A 293 9.00 -9.02 26.67
N ILE A 294 8.03 -9.87 26.32
CA ILE A 294 8.05 -11.31 26.63
C ILE A 294 9.27 -11.99 25.98
N LEU A 295 9.59 -11.66 24.73
CA LEU A 295 10.76 -12.19 24.03
C LEU A 295 12.07 -11.79 24.74
N ILE A 296 12.22 -10.51 25.10
CA ILE A 296 13.38 -10.00 25.83
C ILE A 296 13.53 -10.71 27.18
N VAL A 297 12.47 -10.81 27.98
CA VAL A 297 12.49 -11.48 29.29
C VAL A 297 12.79 -12.98 29.14
N SER A 298 12.18 -13.66 28.16
CA SER A 298 12.43 -15.08 27.87
C SER A 298 13.90 -15.35 27.57
N VAL A 299 14.50 -14.57 26.66
CA VAL A 299 15.92 -14.68 26.31
C VAL A 299 16.83 -14.31 27.48
N ALA A 300 16.51 -13.25 28.21
CA ALA A 300 17.30 -12.81 29.36
C ALA A 300 17.37 -13.88 30.45
N VAL A 301 16.22 -14.47 30.82
CA VAL A 301 16.16 -15.50 31.86
C VAL A 301 16.80 -16.81 31.41
N ASP A 302 16.70 -17.21 30.12
CA ASP A 302 17.41 -18.38 29.61
C ASP A 302 18.95 -18.22 29.63
N GLU A 303 19.47 -17.05 29.28
CA GLU A 303 20.92 -16.78 29.34
C GLU A 303 21.42 -16.60 30.78
N ILE A 304 20.64 -15.98 31.67
CA ILE A 304 20.90 -15.96 33.12
C ILE A 304 20.96 -17.40 33.64
N HIS A 305 20.03 -18.26 33.25
CA HIS A 305 19.97 -19.64 33.70
C HIS A 305 21.14 -20.49 33.20
N LYS A 306 21.52 -20.36 31.92
CA LYS A 306 22.73 -21.02 31.37
C LYS A 306 23.97 -20.62 32.17
N LYS A 307 24.17 -19.31 32.41
CA LYS A 307 25.33 -18.84 33.17
C LYS A 307 25.29 -19.32 34.63
N GLY A 308 24.15 -19.21 35.30
CA GLY A 308 23.98 -19.63 36.71
C GLY A 308 24.20 -21.13 36.92
N SER A 309 23.73 -21.96 35.97
CA SER A 309 23.96 -23.41 35.98
C SER A 309 25.37 -23.83 35.52
N GLY A 310 26.23 -22.87 35.14
CA GLY A 310 27.56 -23.14 34.58
C GLY A 310 27.56 -23.85 33.21
N ILE A 311 26.49 -23.72 32.45
CA ILE A 311 26.35 -24.31 31.10
C ILE A 311 27.11 -23.45 30.10
N GLU A 312 28.12 -24.04 29.45
CA GLU A 312 28.94 -23.41 28.41
C GLU A 312 28.48 -23.86 27.02
N GLN A 313 28.47 -22.93 26.06
CA GLN A 313 28.27 -23.24 24.65
C GLN A 313 29.64 -23.49 24.00
N LYS A 314 29.99 -24.77 23.80
CA LYS A 314 31.22 -25.16 23.10
C LYS A 314 30.96 -25.25 21.60
N VAL A 315 31.67 -24.44 20.82
CA VAL A 315 31.61 -24.44 19.36
C VAL A 315 32.71 -25.36 18.83
N VAL A 316 32.33 -26.40 18.11
CA VAL A 316 33.29 -27.30 17.43
C VAL A 316 33.42 -26.84 15.97
N PRO A 317 34.62 -26.42 15.53
CA PRO A 317 34.88 -26.16 14.12
C PRO A 317 34.71 -27.45 13.32
N THR A 318 33.80 -27.43 12.36
CA THR A 318 33.72 -28.47 11.32
C THR A 318 34.59 -28.04 10.14
N GLN A 319 35.11 -28.97 9.32
CA GLN A 319 35.91 -28.65 8.12
C GLN A 319 35.25 -27.57 7.24
N TYR A 320 33.94 -27.66 7.03
CA TYR A 320 33.10 -26.66 6.34
C TYR A 320 32.92 -25.30 7.04
N SER A 321 33.66 -25.03 8.12
CA SER A 321 33.67 -23.71 8.78
C SER A 321 34.78 -22.81 8.24
N PHE A 322 35.68 -23.38 7.42
CA PHE A 322 36.79 -22.71 6.76
C PHE A 322 36.71 -22.83 5.22
N SER A 323 35.72 -23.55 4.69
CA SER A 323 35.42 -23.57 3.25
C SER A 323 34.69 -22.30 2.83
N GLY A 324 34.63 -22.06 1.52
CA GLY A 324 33.78 -21.00 0.95
C GLY A 324 32.31 -21.21 1.30
N SER A 325 31.49 -20.18 1.11
CA SER A 325 30.05 -20.34 1.22
C SER A 325 29.56 -21.20 0.05
N VAL A 326 28.70 -22.20 0.33
CA VAL A 326 28.14 -23.09 -0.71
C VAL A 326 27.39 -22.28 -1.78
N LEU A 327 26.77 -21.16 -1.40
CA LEU A 327 26.17 -20.22 -2.35
C LEU A 327 27.22 -19.50 -3.20
N GLY A 328 28.37 -19.14 -2.64
CA GLY A 328 29.50 -18.57 -3.38
C GLY A 328 30.12 -19.57 -4.36
N GLU A 329 30.28 -20.83 -3.95
CA GLU A 329 30.73 -21.93 -4.83
C GLU A 329 29.72 -22.19 -5.96
N LEU A 330 28.42 -22.17 -5.67
CA LEU A 330 27.35 -22.29 -6.66
C LEU A 330 27.32 -21.10 -7.64
N LEU A 331 27.40 -19.87 -7.14
CA LEU A 331 27.46 -18.65 -7.97
C LEU A 331 28.72 -18.61 -8.82
N HIS A 332 29.86 -19.06 -8.28
CA HIS A 332 31.10 -19.23 -9.04
C HIS A 332 30.93 -20.28 -10.15
N ALA A 333 30.36 -21.45 -9.85
CA ALA A 333 30.10 -22.49 -10.85
C ALA A 333 29.13 -22.02 -11.97
N LEU A 334 28.08 -21.27 -11.62
CA LEU A 334 27.14 -20.65 -12.57
C LEU A 334 27.84 -19.58 -13.41
N SER A 335 28.65 -18.71 -12.80
CA SER A 335 29.44 -17.67 -13.48
C SER A 335 30.44 -18.29 -14.47
N CYS A 336 31.17 -19.33 -14.07
CA CYS A 336 32.07 -20.07 -14.96
C CYS A 336 31.33 -20.68 -16.15
N ARG A 337 30.18 -21.35 -15.94
CA ARG A 337 29.36 -21.91 -17.02
C ARG A 337 28.82 -20.84 -17.96
N TRP A 338 28.40 -19.68 -17.44
CA TRP A 338 27.96 -18.54 -18.25
C TRP A 338 29.11 -17.96 -19.08
N ASN A 339 30.26 -17.69 -18.46
CA ASN A 339 31.44 -17.16 -19.13
C ASN A 339 31.95 -18.11 -20.22
N GLN A 340 31.95 -19.43 -19.96
CA GLN A 340 32.24 -20.45 -20.97
C GLN A 340 31.24 -20.40 -22.13
N LYS A 341 29.93 -20.33 -21.86
CA LYS A 341 28.89 -20.23 -22.91
C LYS A 341 29.06 -18.98 -23.77
N VAL A 342 29.37 -17.83 -23.17
CA VAL A 342 29.65 -16.57 -23.88
C VAL A 342 30.92 -16.69 -24.74
N ARG A 343 32.02 -17.26 -24.21
CA ARG A 343 33.26 -17.47 -24.99
C ARG A 343 33.07 -18.44 -26.16
N SER A 344 32.29 -19.51 -25.97
CA SER A 344 31.94 -20.43 -27.05
C SER A 344 31.09 -19.76 -28.13
N PHE A 345 30.18 -18.86 -27.75
CA PHE A 345 29.39 -18.06 -28.70
C PHE A 345 30.27 -17.07 -29.48
N ILE A 346 31.20 -16.39 -28.81
CA ILE A 346 32.17 -15.49 -29.47
C ILE A 346 33.03 -16.25 -30.48
N ARG A 347 33.54 -17.44 -30.12
CA ARG A 347 34.29 -18.30 -31.05
C ARG A 347 33.45 -18.76 -32.24
N GLY A 348 32.19 -19.10 -32.02
CA GLY A 348 31.27 -19.42 -33.12
C GLY A 348 31.05 -18.25 -34.09
N ILE A 349 31.07 -17.00 -33.60
CA ILE A 349 31.07 -15.80 -34.45
C ILE A 349 32.41 -15.66 -35.18
N GLU A 350 33.54 -15.80 -34.47
CA GLU A 350 34.90 -15.71 -35.01
C GLU A 350 35.13 -16.72 -36.15
N GLU A 351 34.69 -17.96 -35.97
CA GLU A 351 34.71 -19.04 -36.99
C GLU A 351 33.72 -18.79 -38.15
N SER A 352 32.66 -18.00 -37.94
CA SER A 352 31.68 -17.63 -38.96
C SER A 352 32.02 -16.36 -39.74
N THR A 353 32.92 -15.52 -39.22
CA THR A 353 33.44 -14.35 -39.92
C THR A 353 34.60 -14.75 -40.83
N PRO A 354 34.52 -14.51 -42.17
CA PRO A 354 35.67 -14.73 -43.04
C PRO A 354 36.84 -13.82 -42.62
N PRO A 355 38.10 -14.25 -42.82
CA PRO A 355 39.25 -13.45 -42.47
C PRO A 355 39.20 -12.08 -43.17
N PRO A 356 39.68 -11.00 -42.52
CA PRO A 356 39.64 -9.66 -43.11
C PRO A 356 40.37 -9.66 -44.46
N PRO A 357 39.86 -8.92 -45.46
CA PRO A 357 40.50 -8.86 -46.78
C PRO A 357 41.94 -8.36 -46.62
N LEU A 358 42.85 -8.96 -47.38
CA LEU A 358 44.27 -8.58 -47.39
C LEU A 358 44.40 -7.07 -47.66
N PRO A 359 45.32 -6.37 -46.97
CA PRO A 359 45.50 -4.94 -47.17
C PRO A 359 45.86 -4.68 -48.64
N LEU A 360 45.15 -3.72 -49.26
CA LEU A 360 45.45 -3.24 -50.59
C LEU A 360 46.93 -2.80 -50.66
N SER A 361 47.61 -3.16 -51.74
CA SER A 361 49.00 -2.76 -51.97
C SER A 361 49.13 -1.23 -51.89
N PRO A 362 50.16 -0.68 -51.19
CA PRO A 362 50.30 0.76 -51.06
C PRO A 362 50.37 1.46 -52.41
N ASN A 363 49.65 2.57 -52.58
CA ASN A 363 49.87 3.47 -53.71
C ASN A 363 51.26 4.09 -53.59
N GLU A 364 52.11 3.89 -54.60
CA GLU A 364 53.40 4.56 -54.72
C GLU A 364 53.20 6.06 -54.99
N LEU A 365 53.25 6.87 -53.93
CA LEU A 365 53.02 8.32 -54.00
C LEU A 365 54.28 9.13 -54.35
N TYR A 366 55.47 8.52 -54.42
CA TYR A 366 56.74 9.19 -54.71
C TYR A 366 57.73 8.28 -55.44
N SER A 367 58.15 8.66 -56.66
CA SER A 367 59.35 8.12 -57.29
C SER A 367 60.58 8.95 -56.89
N LEU A 368 61.68 8.28 -56.55
CA LEU A 368 62.89 8.91 -55.99
C LEU A 368 63.82 9.55 -57.06
N ASP A 369 63.54 9.32 -58.35
CA ASP A 369 64.46 9.64 -59.45
C ASP A 369 64.76 11.14 -59.67
N ASN A 370 63.98 12.04 -59.05
CA ASN A 370 64.03 13.48 -59.31
C ASN A 370 64.46 14.37 -58.11
N MET A 371 64.94 13.81 -56.99
CA MET A 371 65.41 14.62 -55.84
C MET A 371 66.92 14.87 -55.88
N GLN A 372 67.32 16.06 -56.37
CA GLN A 372 68.68 16.56 -56.20
C GLN A 372 68.93 16.99 -54.74
N GLN A 373 69.95 16.42 -54.09
CA GLN A 373 70.37 16.81 -52.74
C GLN A 373 71.40 17.96 -52.81
N PRO A 374 71.17 19.11 -52.13
CA PRO A 374 72.17 20.17 -52.05
C PRO A 374 73.29 19.82 -51.06
N VAL A 375 74.54 19.90 -51.52
CA VAL A 375 75.75 19.68 -50.71
C VAL A 375 76.28 21.02 -50.19
N PHE A 376 76.52 21.11 -48.88
CA PHE A 376 77.15 22.28 -48.25
C PHE A 376 78.63 22.02 -48.00
N ASN A 377 79.52 22.78 -48.66
CA ASN A 377 80.95 22.78 -48.36
C ASN A 377 81.26 23.83 -47.28
N VAL A 378 81.95 23.43 -46.21
CA VAL A 378 82.46 24.31 -45.16
C VAL A 378 83.98 24.23 -45.15
N ASN A 379 84.64 25.33 -45.50
CA ASN A 379 86.10 25.45 -45.42
C ASN A 379 86.51 25.93 -44.02
N PHE A 380 87.47 25.25 -43.39
CA PHE A 380 88.04 25.65 -42.11
C PHE A 380 89.30 26.48 -42.32
N GLU A 381 89.32 27.68 -41.74
CA GLU A 381 90.49 28.56 -41.78
C GLU A 381 91.52 28.14 -40.70
N GLN A 382 92.80 28.04 -41.06
CA GLN A 382 93.85 27.48 -40.20
C GLN A 382 94.32 28.48 -39.14
N LEU A 383 94.25 28.09 -37.87
CA LEU A 383 94.76 28.90 -36.74
C LEU A 383 96.28 28.76 -36.56
N PRO A 384 97.01 29.83 -36.18
CA PRO A 384 98.47 29.82 -36.07
C PRO A 384 99.05 28.85 -35.02
N ALA A 385 100.31 28.45 -35.24
CA ALA A 385 101.01 27.35 -34.56
C ALA A 385 101.31 27.50 -33.04
N ALA A 386 100.74 28.48 -32.36
CA ALA A 386 100.98 28.76 -30.93
C ALA A 386 100.24 27.82 -29.96
N TYR A 387 99.25 27.04 -30.44
CA TYR A 387 98.37 26.21 -29.60
C TYR A 387 98.61 24.69 -29.77
N LYS A 388 99.86 24.26 -29.75
CA LYS A 388 100.23 22.84 -29.77
C LYS A 388 100.44 22.32 -28.35
N ASN A 389 99.33 22.16 -27.61
CA ASN A 389 99.12 21.24 -26.46
C ASN A 389 97.88 21.65 -25.63
N ILE A 390 96.68 21.23 -26.06
CA ILE A 390 95.50 21.15 -25.17
C ILE A 390 94.88 19.77 -25.38
N LEU A 391 94.99 18.89 -24.39
CA LEU A 391 94.30 17.60 -24.41
C LEU A 391 92.82 17.83 -24.10
N ILE A 392 91.94 17.41 -25.01
CA ILE A 392 90.49 17.33 -24.76
C ILE A 392 90.19 15.89 -24.32
N PRO A 393 89.71 15.66 -23.07
CA PRO A 393 89.44 14.32 -22.56
C PRO A 393 88.28 13.65 -23.30
N HIS A 394 88.36 12.33 -23.43
CA HIS A 394 87.38 11.54 -24.18
C HIS A 394 86.01 11.43 -23.48
N ARG A 395 84.99 11.28 -24.32
CA ARG A 395 83.55 11.38 -24.02
C ARG A 395 83.04 10.17 -23.23
N ALA A 396 82.30 10.41 -22.14
CA ALA A 396 81.50 9.38 -21.46
C ALA A 396 80.15 9.16 -22.18
N PRO A 397 79.67 7.90 -22.34
CA PRO A 397 78.32 7.59 -22.82
C PRO A 397 77.26 7.75 -21.71
N GLY A 398 75.99 7.91 -22.11
CA GLY A 398 74.96 8.53 -21.26
C GLY A 398 74.02 7.62 -20.45
N THR A 399 73.51 8.21 -19.36
CA THR A 399 72.15 8.11 -18.79
C THR A 399 71.39 6.76 -18.78
N ALA A 400 71.11 6.26 -17.57
CA ALA A 400 69.94 5.43 -17.26
C ALA A 400 69.40 5.72 -15.84
N THR A 401 68.11 5.47 -15.63
CA THR A 401 67.27 5.87 -14.48
C THR A 401 67.40 4.98 -13.22
N PRO A 402 66.89 5.40 -12.04
CA PRO A 402 67.19 4.77 -10.75
C PRO A 402 66.33 3.55 -10.38
N THR A 403 66.88 2.77 -9.45
CA THR A 403 66.49 1.42 -8.99
C THR A 403 65.27 1.37 -8.06
N PRO A 404 64.40 0.33 -8.16
CA PRO A 404 63.52 -0.11 -7.07
C PRO A 404 64.18 -1.18 -6.17
N ALA A 405 63.92 -1.14 -4.86
CA ALA A 405 64.54 -2.03 -3.86
C ALA A 405 64.01 -3.49 -3.90
N PRO A 406 64.81 -4.49 -3.46
CA PRO A 406 64.41 -5.89 -3.41
C PRO A 406 63.60 -6.25 -2.14
N PRO A 407 62.67 -7.23 -2.19
CA PRO A 407 61.97 -7.75 -1.03
C PRO A 407 62.80 -8.77 -0.22
N PRO A 408 62.60 -8.90 1.11
CA PRO A 408 63.41 -9.77 1.97
C PRO A 408 62.92 -11.23 2.08
N ASN A 409 63.89 -12.15 1.97
CA ASN A 409 64.04 -13.47 2.58
C ASN A 409 62.80 -14.29 3.03
N GLN A 410 62.56 -15.40 2.33
CA GLN A 410 62.12 -16.66 2.96
C GLN A 410 63.34 -17.50 3.35
N PRO A 411 63.35 -18.22 4.49
CA PRO A 411 64.44 -19.13 4.84
C PRO A 411 64.33 -20.48 4.11
N GLY A 412 65.43 -20.91 3.48
CA GLY A 412 65.55 -22.20 2.81
C GLY A 412 65.88 -23.37 3.77
N PRO A 413 65.79 -24.62 3.28
CA PRO A 413 66.00 -25.83 4.10
C PRO A 413 67.49 -26.19 4.24
N ASN A 414 67.84 -26.86 5.35
CA ASN A 414 69.21 -27.29 5.61
C ASN A 414 69.33 -28.83 5.55
N THR A 415 70.27 -29.32 4.74
CA THR A 415 70.80 -30.70 4.75
C THR A 415 71.73 -30.89 5.96
N GLY A 416 71.99 -32.06 6.54
CA GLY A 416 71.50 -33.44 6.33
C GLY A 416 72.40 -34.43 7.11
N ALA A 417 71.90 -35.61 7.51
CA ALA A 417 72.71 -36.70 8.10
C ALA A 417 72.01 -38.07 7.91
N GLN A 418 72.81 -39.14 7.79
CA GLN A 418 72.44 -40.52 7.39
C GLN A 418 72.71 -41.58 8.50
N PRO A 419 72.35 -42.88 8.34
CA PRO A 419 71.23 -43.48 7.59
C PRO A 419 70.32 -44.33 8.54
N PRO A 420 70.49 -45.65 8.86
CA PRO A 420 70.89 -46.86 8.11
C PRO A 420 69.82 -48.00 8.05
N THR A 421 69.48 -48.52 6.86
CA THR A 421 69.00 -49.91 6.55
C THR A 421 67.65 -50.40 7.16
N GLN A 422 66.90 -51.38 6.63
CA GLN A 422 67.19 -52.52 5.73
C GLN A 422 65.89 -53.12 5.11
N ASN A 423 66.00 -53.78 3.94
CA ASN A 423 65.04 -54.75 3.32
C ASN A 423 63.61 -54.25 2.95
N GLY A 424 62.88 -54.79 1.97
CA GLY A 424 63.12 -55.88 0.98
C GLY A 424 61.93 -55.93 -0.02
N ILE A 425 62.10 -56.55 -1.19
CA ILE A 425 61.22 -56.40 -2.38
C ILE A 425 60.10 -57.51 -2.46
N PRO A 426 59.35 -57.73 -3.57
CA PRO A 426 57.92 -57.40 -3.74
C PRO A 426 56.94 -58.62 -3.72
N GLY A 427 55.63 -58.34 -3.82
CA GLY A 427 54.60 -59.34 -4.11
C GLY A 427 53.56 -58.87 -5.14
N ASN A 428 53.71 -59.29 -6.40
CA ASN A 428 52.71 -59.15 -7.46
C ASN A 428 51.84 -60.41 -7.52
N GLY A 429 50.52 -60.31 -7.71
CA GLY A 429 49.64 -61.50 -7.68
C GLY A 429 48.17 -61.25 -8.05
N SER A 430 47.81 -61.52 -9.30
CA SER A 430 46.43 -61.45 -9.80
C SER A 430 45.74 -62.83 -9.82
N ALA A 431 44.52 -62.94 -9.27
CA ALA A 431 43.51 -63.95 -9.65
C ALA A 431 42.14 -63.53 -9.05
N ARG A 432 41.09 -63.23 -9.82
CA ARG A 432 40.26 -64.14 -10.65
C ARG A 432 39.46 -65.17 -9.82
N ARG A 433 38.19 -64.86 -9.51
CA ARG A 433 37.14 -65.88 -9.36
C ARG A 433 35.82 -65.41 -9.99
N LYS A 434 35.01 -66.36 -10.44
CA LYS A 434 33.86 -66.22 -11.35
C LYS A 434 32.59 -66.80 -10.73
N ASN A 435 31.44 -66.28 -11.18
CA ASN A 435 30.11 -66.94 -11.32
C ASN A 435 29.24 -67.23 -10.07
N GLY A 436 27.92 -67.22 -10.31
CA GLY A 436 26.82 -67.57 -9.39
C GLY A 436 25.95 -66.35 -9.03
N GLN A 437 25.13 -65.76 -9.91
CA GLN A 437 23.95 -66.29 -10.62
C GLN A 437 22.79 -66.70 -9.68
N GLN A 438 21.84 -65.79 -9.41
CA GLN A 438 20.41 -66.10 -9.33
C GLN A 438 19.52 -64.84 -9.36
N THR A 439 18.65 -64.82 -10.37
CA THR A 439 17.41 -64.05 -10.59
C THR A 439 16.42 -65.08 -11.21
N PRO A 440 15.11 -64.81 -11.46
CA PRO A 440 14.30 -63.61 -11.19
C PRO A 440 12.92 -63.90 -10.54
N GLY A 441 12.08 -62.88 -10.41
CA GLY A 441 10.60 -62.99 -10.28
C GLY A 441 10.02 -62.03 -9.22
N GLY A 442 8.97 -61.25 -9.47
CA GLY A 442 8.18 -61.07 -10.69
C GLY A 442 6.68 -60.84 -10.37
N LEU A 443 5.98 -60.10 -11.25
CA LEU A 443 4.54 -59.77 -11.22
C LEU A 443 4.17 -58.63 -10.24
N ASN A 444 3.63 -57.48 -10.65
CA ASN A 444 2.45 -57.13 -11.50
C ASN A 444 1.09 -57.46 -10.89
N GLY A 445 0.27 -56.41 -10.71
CA GLY A 445 -1.16 -56.48 -10.40
C GLY A 445 -1.85 -55.19 -10.80
N TYR A 446 -2.59 -55.21 -11.92
CA TYR A 446 -3.52 -54.16 -12.33
C TYR A 446 -4.83 -54.24 -11.55
N SER A 447 -5.52 -53.10 -11.34
CA SER A 447 -6.99 -53.06 -11.33
C SER A 447 -7.53 -51.66 -11.67
N LEU A 448 -8.78 -51.63 -12.15
CA LEU A 448 -9.49 -50.50 -12.76
C LEU A 448 -10.61 -49.94 -11.83
N ASN A 449 -11.29 -48.90 -12.34
CA ASN A 449 -12.49 -48.20 -11.85
C ASN A 449 -12.29 -47.13 -10.75
N GLY A 450 -12.98 -45.97 -10.82
CA GLY A 450 -13.87 -45.53 -11.90
C GLY A 450 -14.47 -44.12 -11.72
N SER A 451 -15.06 -43.64 -12.83
CA SER A 451 -16.11 -42.63 -13.04
C SER A 451 -16.52 -41.63 -11.94
N GLY A 452 -16.62 -40.34 -12.31
CA GLY A 452 -17.33 -39.32 -11.52
C GLY A 452 -17.28 -37.92 -12.12
N ALA A 453 -18.13 -37.61 -13.12
CA ALA A 453 -18.29 -36.26 -13.66
C ALA A 453 -19.45 -35.52 -12.98
N GLY A 454 -19.31 -34.21 -12.73
CA GLY A 454 -20.35 -33.39 -12.12
C GLY A 454 -20.03 -31.89 -12.12
N LYS A 455 -20.66 -31.16 -13.04
CA LYS A 455 -20.84 -29.69 -13.10
C LYS A 455 -22.27 -29.45 -13.62
N PRO A 456 -22.85 -28.25 -13.48
CA PRO A 456 -22.27 -26.99 -13.00
C PRO A 456 -22.52 -26.68 -11.53
#